data_AF-A0A150ME22-F1
#
_entry.id   AF-A0A150ME22-F1
#
_cell.length_a   1.000
_cell.length_b   1.000
_cell.length_c   1.000
_cell.angle_alpha   90.00
_cell.angle_beta   90.00
_cell.angle_gamma   90.00
#
_symmetry.space_group_name_H-M   'P 1'
#
loop_
_entity.id
_entity.type
_entity.pdbx_description
1 polymer ?
#
loop_
_entity_poly.entity_id
_entity_poly.type
_entity_poly.pdbx_seq_one_letter_code
_entity_poly.pdbx_strand_id
1 'polypeptide(L)'
;MRMKEDHMKNGQLKPGYNVQMGTEGQFIIGYSLHQRAGDTQCLIEHLEHVKQYIPLPQNIIGDSGYGSEENYTYFRRTRKESVHPLPYVGPGAKENMEKTDRTSREHGI
;
A
#
# COMPACT_ATOMS: atom_id res chain seq x y z
N MET A 1 -3.01 -18.85 5.79
CA MET A 1 -4.10 -17.91 5.44
C MET A 1 -5.43 -18.65 5.35
N ARG A 2 -6.55 -17.96 5.56
CA ARG A 2 -7.88 -18.48 5.19
C ARG A 2 -8.03 -18.33 3.68
N MET A 3 -8.09 -19.45 2.96
CA MET A 3 -8.24 -19.47 1.51
C MET A 3 -9.72 -19.61 1.16
N LYS A 4 -10.15 -19.03 0.02
CA LYS A 4 -11.55 -19.13 -0.46
C LYS A 4 -12.00 -20.58 -0.65
N GLU A 5 -11.09 -21.44 -1.10
CA GLU A 5 -11.28 -22.89 -1.23
C GLU A 5 -11.13 -23.57 0.13
N ASP A 6 -11.97 -23.23 1.10
CA ASP A 6 -12.13 -24.04 2.32
C ASP A 6 -13.28 -25.03 2.12
N HIS A 7 -13.00 -26.11 1.39
CA HIS A 7 -13.97 -27.18 1.12
C HIS A 7 -14.57 -27.78 2.41
N MET A 8 -13.79 -27.78 3.50
CA MET A 8 -14.19 -28.39 4.77
C MET A 8 -14.90 -27.40 5.71
N LYS A 9 -14.92 -26.10 5.37
CA LYS A 9 -15.42 -24.99 6.20
C LYS A 9 -14.96 -25.05 7.67
N ASN A 10 -13.82 -25.69 7.92
CA ASN A 10 -13.31 -25.92 9.27
C ASN A 10 -12.43 -24.75 9.74
N GLY A 11 -12.25 -23.73 8.91
CA GLY A 11 -11.46 -22.54 9.24
C GLY A 11 -9.97 -22.82 9.36
N GLN A 12 -9.50 -24.00 8.91
CA GLN A 12 -8.10 -24.37 8.96
C GLN A 12 -7.28 -23.44 8.06
N LEU A 13 -6.21 -22.88 8.62
CA LEU A 13 -5.27 -22.08 7.85
C LEU A 13 -4.49 -23.00 6.90
N LYS A 14 -4.48 -22.63 5.62
CA LYS A 14 -3.64 -23.27 4.60
C LYS A 14 -2.31 -22.51 4.46
N PRO A 15 -1.22 -23.19 4.06
CA PRO A 15 -0.01 -22.50 3.63
C PRO A 15 -0.38 -21.58 2.46
N GLY A 16 -0.01 -20.32 2.57
CA GLY A 16 -0.34 -19.28 1.62
C GLY A 16 0.62 -18.12 1.79
N TYR A 17 0.99 -17.52 0.67
CA TYR A 17 1.88 -16.37 0.63
C TYR A 17 1.16 -15.24 -0.10
N ASN A 18 1.31 -14.04 0.44
CA ASN A 18 0.92 -12.81 -0.21
C ASN A 18 2.11 -12.33 -1.05
N VAL A 19 1.91 -12.26 -2.36
CA VAL A 19 2.92 -11.80 -3.31
C VAL A 19 2.74 -10.29 -3.49
N GLN A 20 3.79 -9.54 -3.19
CA GLN A 20 3.84 -8.10 -3.42
C GLN A 20 4.70 -7.86 -4.67
N MET A 21 4.23 -7.04 -5.60
CA MET A 21 4.92 -6.75 -6.85
C MET A 21 4.93 -5.24 -7.11
N GLY A 22 6.09 -4.71 -7.45
CA GLY A 22 6.28 -3.34 -7.90
C GLY A 22 6.52 -3.28 -9.41
N THR A 23 5.90 -2.31 -10.08
CA THR A 23 6.10 -2.08 -11.52
C THR A 23 6.38 -0.61 -11.80
N GLU A 24 7.26 -0.34 -12.76
CA GLU A 24 7.56 1.01 -13.26
C GLU A 24 7.77 0.94 -14.78
N GLY A 25 7.14 1.86 -15.53
CA GLY A 25 7.31 1.93 -16.98
C GLY A 25 6.97 0.63 -17.73
N GLN A 26 5.97 -0.12 -17.27
CA GLN A 26 5.58 -1.46 -17.79
C GLN A 26 6.61 -2.58 -17.52
N PHE A 27 7.60 -2.35 -16.67
CA PHE A 27 8.54 -3.38 -16.20
C PHE A 27 8.26 -3.77 -14.76
N ILE A 28 8.51 -5.04 -14.43
CA ILE A 28 8.56 -5.50 -13.05
C ILE A 28 9.89 -5.08 -12.46
N ILE A 29 9.86 -4.30 -11.40
CA ILE A 29 11.06 -3.77 -10.73
C ILE A 29 11.39 -4.50 -9.43
N GLY A 30 10.46 -5.32 -8.91
CA GLY A 30 10.72 -6.15 -7.75
C GLY A 30 9.50 -6.92 -7.26
N TYR A 31 9.75 -7.97 -6.48
CA TYR A 31 8.71 -8.76 -5.82
C TYR A 31 9.16 -9.22 -4.43
N SER A 32 8.21 -9.54 -3.56
CA SER A 32 8.48 -10.21 -2.29
C SER A 32 7.32 -11.11 -1.86
N LEU A 33 7.63 -12.11 -1.03
CA LEU A 33 6.69 -13.13 -0.55
C LEU A 33 6.50 -12.97 0.95
N HIS A 34 5.24 -12.83 1.39
CA HIS A 34 4.90 -12.59 2.79
C HIS A 34 3.95 -13.65 3.31
N GLN A 35 4.16 -14.17 4.51
CA GLN A 35 3.20 -15.06 5.19
C GLN A 35 2.14 -14.27 5.98
N ARG A 36 1.73 -13.09 5.46
CA ARG A 36 0.74 -12.20 6.11
C ARG A 36 -0.50 -12.07 5.26
N ALA A 37 -1.67 -12.17 5.88
CA ALA A 37 -2.94 -12.18 5.16
C ALA A 37 -3.34 -10.82 4.56
N GLY A 38 -2.84 -9.71 5.13
CA GLY A 38 -3.17 -8.35 4.68
C GLY A 38 -1.97 -7.63 4.07
N ASP A 39 -2.24 -6.81 3.06
CA ASP A 39 -1.24 -6.03 2.31
C ASP A 39 -0.61 -4.91 3.13
N THR A 40 -1.35 -4.37 4.09
CA THR A 40 -0.98 -3.21 4.90
C THR A 40 0.40 -3.33 5.54
N GLN A 41 0.70 -4.50 6.11
CA GLN A 41 1.97 -4.77 6.81
C GLN A 41 3.09 -5.25 5.87
N CYS A 42 2.82 -5.44 4.59
CA CYS A 42 3.79 -5.98 3.64
C CYS A 42 4.52 -4.87 2.86
N LEU A 43 3.96 -3.66 2.81
CA LEU A 43 4.47 -2.56 1.97
C LEU A 43 5.88 -2.12 2.34
N ILE A 44 6.12 -1.75 3.60
CA ILE A 44 7.42 -1.23 4.05
C ILE A 44 8.52 -2.27 3.81
N GLU A 45 8.25 -3.51 4.18
CA GLU A 45 9.17 -4.64 4.00
C GLU A 45 9.44 -4.91 2.51
N HIS A 46 8.41 -4.84 1.65
CA HIS A 46 8.57 -4.92 0.20
C HIS A 46 9.45 -3.79 -0.35
N LEU A 47 9.19 -2.54 0.05
CA LEU A 47 9.94 -1.38 -0.44
C LEU A 47 11.41 -1.41 -0.02
N GLU A 48 11.69 -1.73 1.25
CA GLU A 48 13.08 -1.86 1.70
C GLU A 48 13.80 -3.00 0.97
N HIS A 49 13.12 -4.10 0.64
CA HIS A 49 13.70 -5.16 -0.18
C HIS A 49 14.03 -4.68 -1.60
N VAL A 50 13.11 -4.00 -2.29
CA VAL A 50 13.36 -3.47 -3.65
C VAL A 50 14.48 -2.44 -3.66
N LYS A 51 14.55 -1.61 -2.62
CA LYS A 51 15.58 -0.58 -2.42
C LYS A 51 17.01 -1.13 -2.34
N GLN A 52 17.18 -2.42 -2.02
CA GLN A 52 18.49 -3.07 -2.00
C GLN A 52 19.07 -3.26 -3.41
N TYR A 53 18.21 -3.31 -4.44
CA TYR A 53 18.63 -3.57 -5.82
C TYR A 53 18.56 -2.33 -6.70
N ILE A 54 17.57 -1.47 -6.48
CA ILE A 54 17.35 -0.27 -7.28
C ILE A 54 16.94 0.92 -6.41
N PRO A 55 17.19 2.16 -6.84
CA PRO A 55 16.55 3.32 -6.26
C PRO A 55 15.03 3.19 -6.37
N LEU A 56 14.33 3.48 -5.27
CA LEU A 56 12.87 3.50 -5.29
C LEU A 56 12.36 4.73 -6.06
N PRO A 57 11.22 4.60 -6.78
CA PRO A 57 10.62 5.71 -7.51
C PRO A 57 10.20 6.85 -6.58
N GLN A 58 10.11 8.06 -7.14
CA GLN A 58 9.68 9.26 -6.42
C GLN A 58 8.25 9.13 -5.88
N ASN A 59 7.37 8.59 -6.72
CA ASN A 59 5.96 8.36 -6.41
C ASN A 59 5.70 6.86 -6.31
N ILE A 60 5.06 6.43 -5.22
CA ILE A 60 4.66 5.03 -5.03
C ILE A 60 3.13 5.00 -4.99
N ILE A 61 2.53 4.29 -5.93
CA ILE A 61 1.07 4.19 -6.05
C ILE A 61 0.69 2.74 -5.77
N GLY A 62 -0.33 2.54 -4.93
CA GLY A 62 -0.82 1.22 -4.55
C GLY A 62 -2.31 1.24 -4.27
N ASP A 63 -2.85 0.05 -4.01
CA ASP A 63 -4.24 -0.12 -3.61
C ASP A 63 -4.52 0.49 -2.21
N SER A 64 -5.80 0.77 -1.95
CA SER A 64 -6.31 1.18 -0.65
C SER A 64 -5.96 0.22 0.50
N GLY A 65 -5.74 -1.07 0.24
CA GLY A 65 -5.30 -2.05 1.22
C GLY A 65 -3.96 -1.72 1.91
N TYR A 66 -3.16 -0.83 1.33
CA TYR A 66 -1.93 -0.32 1.96
C TYR A 66 -2.14 0.88 2.89
N GLY A 67 -3.35 1.41 3.01
CA GLY A 67 -3.65 2.56 3.85
C GLY A 67 -3.53 2.24 5.35
N SER A 68 -2.41 2.60 5.97
CA SER A 68 -2.24 2.60 7.43
C SER A 68 -1.42 3.77 7.91
N GLU A 69 -1.64 4.17 9.16
CA GLU A 69 -0.86 5.23 9.82
C GLU A 69 0.65 4.95 9.78
N GLU A 70 1.02 3.68 9.96
CA GLU A 70 2.41 3.23 9.88
C GLU A 70 3.02 3.51 8.50
N ASN A 71 2.32 3.11 7.43
CA ASN A 71 2.75 3.36 6.06
C ASN A 71 2.82 4.86 5.76
N TYR A 72 1.79 5.65 6.13
CA TYR A 72 1.81 7.10 5.95
C TYR A 72 3.00 7.75 6.68
N THR A 73 3.29 7.31 7.90
CA THR A 73 4.41 7.82 8.69
C THR A 73 5.75 7.48 8.05
N TYR A 74 5.89 6.28 7.49
CA TYR A 74 7.09 5.87 6.74
C TYR A 74 7.34 6.80 5.53
N PHE A 75 6.31 7.13 4.74
CA PHE A 75 6.46 8.05 3.60
C PHE A 75 6.75 9.49 4.01
N ARG A 76 6.11 9.99 5.07
CA ARG A 76 6.42 11.33 5.62
C ARG A 76 7.89 11.44 6.03
N ARG A 77 8.44 10.41 6.68
CA ARG A 77 9.86 10.40 7.12
C ARG A 77 10.85 10.30 5.95
N THR A 78 10.50 9.56 4.91
CA THR A 78 11.39 9.34 3.75
C THR A 78 11.35 10.46 2.72
N ARG A 79 10.52 11.51 2.93
CA ARG A 79 10.32 12.64 2.01
C ARG A 79 9.98 12.23 0.57
N LYS A 80 9.35 11.07 0.39
CA LYS A 80 8.80 10.69 -0.91
C LYS A 80 7.41 11.29 -1.07
N GLU A 81 7.16 11.83 -2.25
CA GLU A 81 5.86 12.40 -2.60
C GLU A 81 4.86 11.25 -2.70
N SER A 82 4.07 11.12 -1.62
CA SER A 82 2.74 10.55 -1.64
C SER A 82 2.64 9.07 -2.01
N VAL A 83 2.33 8.22 -1.01
CA VAL A 83 1.39 7.15 -1.31
C VAL A 83 0.02 7.79 -1.40
N HIS A 84 -0.53 7.81 -2.60
CA HIS A 84 -1.96 7.97 -2.82
C HIS A 84 -2.53 6.55 -2.83
N PRO A 85 -2.98 5.99 -1.69
CA PRO A 85 -3.84 4.83 -1.77
C PRO A 85 -5.05 5.33 -2.54
N LEU A 86 -5.25 4.88 -3.77
CA LEU A 86 -6.41 5.31 -4.54
C LEU A 86 -7.63 4.92 -3.69
N PRO A 87 -8.39 5.87 -3.13
CA PRO A 87 -9.68 5.50 -2.58
C PRO A 87 -10.48 4.97 -3.76
N TYR A 88 -11.27 3.92 -3.56
CA TYR A 88 -12.34 3.61 -4.50
C TYR A 88 -13.23 4.87 -4.59
N VAL A 89 -13.08 5.65 -5.66
CA VAL A 89 -13.85 6.87 -5.90
C VAL A 89 -15.18 6.44 -6.52
N GLY A 90 -16.14 6.03 -5.68
CA GLY A 90 -17.54 6.08 -6.09
C GLY A 90 -17.93 7.53 -6.43
N PRO A 91 -19.02 7.76 -7.19
CA PRO A 91 -19.36 9.08 -7.77
C PRO A 91 -19.55 10.27 -6.80
N GLY A 92 -19.34 10.11 -5.49
CA GLY A 92 -19.46 11.16 -4.47
C GLY A 92 -18.16 11.53 -3.72
N ALA A 93 -17.02 10.91 -4.01
CA ALA A 93 -15.79 11.14 -3.23
C ALA A 93 -15.01 12.44 -3.59
N LYS A 94 -15.47 13.21 -4.58
CA LYS A 94 -14.82 14.48 -4.97
C LYS A 94 -15.04 15.63 -4.00
N GLU A 95 -16.12 15.63 -3.20
CA GLU A 95 -16.44 16.74 -2.29
C GLU A 95 -15.58 16.76 -1.01
N ASN A 96 -15.00 15.62 -0.61
CA ASN A 96 -14.24 15.53 0.63
C ASN A 96 -12.76 15.92 0.49
N MET A 97 -12.21 15.85 -0.73
CA MET A 97 -10.80 16.17 -0.98
C MET A 97 -10.55 17.68 -0.99
N GLU A 98 -11.54 18.48 -1.40
CA GLU A 98 -11.44 19.94 -1.42
C GLU A 98 -11.48 20.58 -0.02
N LYS A 99 -12.02 19.86 0.98
CA LYS A 99 -12.09 20.36 2.37
C LYS A 99 -10.80 20.14 3.15
N THR A 100 -10.08 19.04 2.89
CA THR A 100 -8.81 18.73 3.57
C THR A 100 -7.69 19.66 3.10
N ASP A 101 -7.68 20.05 1.82
CA ASP A 101 -6.68 20.98 1.25
C ASP A 101 -6.83 22.43 1.75
N ARG A 102 -8.06 22.86 2.09
CA ARG A 102 -8.28 24.20 2.65
C ARG A 102 -7.85 24.30 4.11
N THR A 103 -8.01 23.24 4.91
CA THR A 103 -7.65 23.27 6.34
C THR A 103 -6.14 23.29 6.56
N SER A 104 -5.35 22.67 5.67
CA SER A 104 -3.88 22.68 5.74
C SER A 104 -3.25 24.00 5.27
N ARG A 105 -3.97 24.87 4.56
CA ARG A 105 -3.46 26.21 4.17
C ARG A 105 -3.75 27.29 5.21
N GLU A 106 -4.73 27.09 6.10
CA GLU A 106 -5.08 28.07 7.14
C GLU A 106 -4.28 27.89 8.44
N HIS A 107 -3.69 26.71 8.68
CA HIS A 107 -2.86 26.45 9.85
C HIS A 107 -1.44 26.10 9.40
N GLY A 108 -0.61 27.13 9.19
CA GLY A 108 0.81 26.97 8.91
C GLY A 108 1.52 26.25 10.07
N ILE A 109 1.90 24.99 9.82
CA ILE A 109 2.98 24.24 10.49
C ILE A 109 3.70 23.43 9.43
#